data_AF-A0A4P6H421-F1
#
_entry.id   AF-A0A4P6H421-F1
#
_cell.length_a   1.000
_cell.length_b   1.000
_cell.length_c   1.000
_cell.angle_alpha   90.00
_cell.angle_beta   90.00
_cell.angle_gamma   90.00
#
_symmetry.space_group_name_H-M   'P 1'
#
loop_
_entity.id
_entity.type
_entity.pdbx_description
1 polymer ?
#
loop_
_entity_poly.entity_id
_entity_poly.type
_entity_poly.pdbx_seq_one_letter_code
_entity_poly.pdbx_strand_id
1 'polypeptide(L)'
;MLRGAGATALAMLAFPAVGNAFKIRAGTFCGLSKDRKLPAMTGLEASEKADRVVAEICGIVGLPANFRVLAIDDPKANAFASIQDGERLVVYSEPFMELIADRQNRDWSGMAVFAHEIGHHLCGHTLDNVGSRPPRELEADHFAGFIVGRLGGDLDDATRVFARMGTGSATHPPSAERVAAASAGWRKATGKAGEDRLNVLTHNLKDGNYVRVVVEFSGRDRRWTEVQHGQTFAVFEELKRKGRSVFLFDEGRSIWVRLDVDGSGQFATGFWARGDRQKATPPWSPLDPVAWR
;
A
#
# COMPACT_ATOMS: atom_id res chain seq x y z
N MET A 1 49.85 -45.69 6.79
CA MET A 1 48.45 -46.10 7.04
C MET A 1 47.62 -44.85 7.25
N LEU A 2 46.48 -44.75 6.57
CA LEU A 2 45.78 -43.52 6.20
C LEU A 2 45.21 -42.72 7.38
N ARG A 3 45.28 -41.38 7.24
CA ARG A 3 44.47 -40.40 7.95
C ARG A 3 43.03 -40.44 7.40
N GLY A 4 42.04 -40.70 8.24
CA GLY A 4 40.63 -40.53 7.91
C GLY A 4 40.19 -39.09 8.14
N ALA A 5 40.00 -38.33 7.06
CA ALA A 5 39.31 -37.05 7.08
C ALA A 5 37.79 -37.32 7.10
N GLY A 6 37.10 -36.88 8.15
CA GLY A 6 35.64 -36.86 8.19
C GLY A 6 35.12 -35.81 7.22
N ALA A 7 34.56 -36.25 6.10
CA ALA A 7 33.82 -35.41 5.19
C ALA A 7 32.43 -35.15 5.77
N THR A 8 32.19 -33.93 6.22
CA THR A 8 30.85 -33.42 6.56
C THR A 8 30.04 -33.39 5.27
N ALA A 9 29.09 -34.31 5.11
CA ALA A 9 28.17 -34.29 3.99
C ALA A 9 27.27 -33.06 4.09
N LEU A 10 27.48 -32.10 3.19
CA LEU A 10 26.56 -30.99 2.98
C LEU A 10 25.27 -31.60 2.41
N ALA A 11 24.22 -31.65 3.22
CA ALA A 11 22.90 -32.05 2.75
C ALA A 11 22.42 -31.01 1.73
N MET A 12 22.56 -31.32 0.44
CA MET A 12 21.79 -30.63 -0.59
C MET A 12 20.32 -30.92 -0.33
N LEU A 13 19.56 -29.90 0.06
CA LEU A 13 18.11 -29.94 0.02
C LEU A 13 17.71 -30.23 -1.43
N ALA A 14 17.25 -31.44 -1.68
CA ALA A 14 16.66 -31.82 -2.95
C ALA A 14 15.34 -31.04 -3.10
N PHE A 15 15.28 -30.15 -4.09
CA PHE A 15 14.02 -29.55 -4.53
C PHE A 15 13.05 -30.65 -4.97
N PRO A 16 11.79 -30.65 -4.51
CA PRO A 16 10.79 -31.59 -5.01
C PRO A 16 10.54 -31.35 -6.51
N ALA A 17 10.20 -32.43 -7.21
CA ALA A 17 10.10 -32.50 -8.66
C ALA A 17 9.09 -31.50 -9.27
N VAL A 18 9.62 -30.67 -10.17
CA VAL A 18 8.99 -29.97 -11.32
C VAL A 18 7.51 -29.62 -11.17
N GLY A 19 7.22 -28.53 -10.46
CA GLY A 19 6.08 -27.68 -10.80
C GLY A 19 6.26 -27.08 -12.21
N ASN A 20 5.18 -26.64 -12.84
CA ASN A 20 5.27 -26.01 -14.16
C ASN A 20 6.26 -24.83 -14.12
N ALA A 21 7.25 -24.85 -15.01
CA ALA A 21 8.21 -23.76 -15.16
C ALA A 21 7.65 -22.70 -16.11
N PHE A 22 7.66 -21.45 -15.69
CA PHE A 22 7.17 -20.30 -16.44
C PHE A 22 8.32 -19.38 -16.83
N LYS A 23 8.30 -18.90 -18.08
CA LYS A 23 9.28 -17.90 -18.52
C LYS A 23 8.83 -16.52 -18.07
N ILE A 24 9.64 -15.90 -17.22
CA ILE A 24 9.50 -14.50 -16.84
C ILE A 24 10.46 -13.70 -17.73
N ARG A 25 9.94 -12.71 -18.45
CA ARG A 25 10.76 -11.85 -19.32
C ARG A 25 11.57 -10.86 -18.50
N ALA A 26 12.69 -10.43 -19.07
CA ALA A 26 13.43 -9.29 -18.54
C ALA A 26 12.52 -8.05 -18.53
N GLY A 27 12.58 -7.27 -17.47
CA GLY A 27 11.71 -6.12 -17.33
C GLY A 27 11.89 -5.37 -16.03
N THR A 28 11.11 -4.31 -15.90
CA THR A 28 11.00 -3.56 -14.65
C THR A 28 9.88 -4.17 -13.81
N PHE A 29 10.20 -4.43 -12.56
CA PHE A 29 9.28 -4.89 -11.54
C PHE A 29 9.17 -3.82 -10.47
N CYS A 30 7.95 -3.58 -10.00
CA CYS A 30 7.71 -2.79 -8.81
C CYS A 30 8.35 -3.51 -7.63
N GLY A 31 9.01 -2.76 -6.77
CA GLY A 31 9.54 -3.32 -5.55
C GLY A 31 9.48 -2.26 -4.46
N LEU A 32 9.05 -2.68 -3.28
CA LEU A 32 8.80 -1.82 -2.13
C LEU A 32 9.67 -0.55 -2.02
N SER A 33 11.00 -0.61 -2.11
CA SER A 33 11.86 0.57 -1.93
C SER A 33 12.28 1.26 -3.23
N LYS A 34 12.24 0.53 -4.34
CA LYS A 34 12.62 0.98 -5.68
C LYS A 34 12.22 -0.07 -6.70
N ASP A 35 11.94 0.39 -7.91
CA ASP A 35 11.82 -0.47 -9.07
C ASP A 35 13.08 -1.32 -9.27
N ARG A 36 12.87 -2.59 -9.64
CA ARG A 36 13.92 -3.58 -9.91
C ARG A 36 13.92 -3.94 -11.38
N LYS A 37 15.07 -3.81 -12.02
CA LYS A 37 15.30 -4.40 -13.34
C LYS A 37 15.76 -5.84 -13.13
N LEU A 38 14.91 -6.79 -13.47
CA LEU A 38 15.24 -8.22 -13.40
C LEU A 38 15.56 -8.75 -14.81
N PRO A 39 16.54 -9.64 -14.95
CA PRO A 39 16.78 -10.33 -16.21
C PRO A 39 15.64 -11.31 -16.52
N ALA A 40 15.64 -11.86 -17.72
CA ALA A 40 14.76 -12.98 -18.02
C ALA A 40 15.16 -14.17 -17.13
N MET A 41 14.17 -14.83 -16.55
CA MET A 41 14.38 -15.91 -15.59
C MET A 41 13.24 -16.91 -15.63
N THR A 42 13.42 -18.02 -14.91
CA THR A 42 12.39 -19.04 -14.75
C THR A 42 11.67 -18.79 -13.42
N GLY A 43 10.35 -18.68 -13.49
CA GLY A 43 9.47 -18.78 -12.33
C GLY A 43 8.95 -20.21 -12.18
N LEU A 44 8.80 -20.66 -10.95
CA LEU A 44 8.15 -21.92 -10.61
C LEU A 44 6.76 -21.63 -10.06
N GLU A 45 5.90 -22.65 -10.06
CA GLU A 45 4.61 -22.59 -9.36
C GLU A 45 4.78 -22.16 -7.90
N ALA A 46 3.80 -21.41 -7.41
CA ALA A 46 3.76 -20.97 -6.03
C ALA A 46 3.70 -22.18 -5.08
N SER A 47 4.37 -22.08 -3.93
CA SER A 47 4.26 -23.08 -2.87
C SER A 47 2.90 -22.98 -2.18
N GLU A 48 2.45 -24.06 -1.53
CA GLU A 48 1.22 -24.05 -0.71
C GLU A 48 1.24 -22.98 0.40
N LYS A 49 2.44 -22.58 0.85
CA LYS A 49 2.61 -21.45 1.77
C LYS A 49 2.22 -20.13 1.11
N ALA A 50 2.73 -19.88 -0.10
CA ALA A 50 2.38 -18.69 -0.89
C ALA A 50 0.89 -18.64 -1.21
N ASP A 51 0.30 -19.75 -1.67
CA ASP A 51 -1.13 -19.82 -1.97
C ASP A 51 -2.01 -19.47 -0.76
N ARG A 52 -1.64 -19.94 0.43
CA ARG A 52 -2.34 -19.59 1.67
C ARG A 52 -2.23 -18.10 1.99
N VAL A 53 -1.04 -17.52 1.89
CA VAL A 53 -0.84 -16.08 2.13
C VAL A 53 -1.66 -15.23 1.15
N VAL A 54 -1.65 -15.60 -0.14
CA VAL A 54 -2.47 -14.92 -1.17
C VAL A 54 -3.96 -15.03 -0.82
N ALA A 55 -4.42 -16.23 -0.48
CA ALA A 55 -5.82 -16.47 -0.12
C ALA A 55 -6.25 -15.68 1.12
N GLU A 56 -5.39 -15.53 2.14
CA GLU A 56 -5.66 -14.69 3.30
C GLU A 56 -5.84 -13.21 2.91
N ILE A 57 -4.93 -12.66 2.10
CA ILE A 57 -4.97 -11.25 1.67
C ILE A 57 -6.20 -10.97 0.80
N CYS A 58 -6.40 -11.78 -0.24
CA CYS A 58 -7.52 -11.67 -1.16
C CYS A 58 -8.87 -11.91 -0.46
N GLY A 59 -8.91 -12.85 0.49
CA GLY A 59 -10.08 -13.15 1.31
C GLY A 59 -10.55 -11.99 2.18
N ILE A 60 -9.62 -11.19 2.73
CA ILE A 60 -9.96 -10.00 3.54
C ILE A 60 -10.79 -8.98 2.75
N VAL A 61 -10.49 -8.82 1.46
CA VAL A 61 -11.19 -7.88 0.57
C VAL A 61 -12.26 -8.54 -0.29
N GLY A 62 -12.46 -9.85 -0.17
CA GLY A 62 -13.47 -10.60 -0.91
C GLY A 62 -13.24 -10.61 -2.43
N LEU A 63 -11.99 -10.43 -2.88
CA LEU A 63 -11.63 -10.44 -4.29
C LEU A 63 -10.87 -11.72 -4.63
N PRO A 64 -11.11 -12.35 -5.79
CA PRO A 64 -10.26 -13.44 -6.24
C PRO A 64 -8.85 -12.92 -6.60
N ALA A 65 -7.84 -13.78 -6.45
CA ALA A 65 -6.53 -13.50 -7.01
C ALA A 65 -6.62 -13.53 -8.54
N ASN A 66 -6.38 -12.40 -9.19
CA ASN A 66 -6.41 -12.25 -10.65
C ASN A 66 -5.01 -12.02 -11.25
N PHE A 67 -4.00 -12.54 -10.56
CA PHE A 67 -2.58 -12.46 -10.89
C PHE A 67 -1.94 -13.82 -10.62
N ARG A 68 -0.89 -14.14 -11.36
CA ARG A 68 -0.09 -15.34 -11.15
C ARG A 68 0.99 -15.07 -10.11
N VAL A 69 1.16 -16.00 -9.20
CA VAL A 69 2.22 -15.95 -8.18
C VAL A 69 3.28 -16.96 -8.55
N LEU A 70 4.54 -16.51 -8.64
CA LEU A 70 5.66 -17.32 -9.11
C LEU A 70 6.83 -17.27 -8.14
N ALA A 71 7.36 -18.43 -7.76
CA ALA A 71 8.59 -18.53 -7.01
C ALA A 71 9.80 -18.34 -7.93
N ILE A 72 10.84 -17.66 -7.46
CA ILE A 72 12.05 -17.37 -8.24
C ILE A 72 13.29 -17.87 -7.50
N ASP A 73 14.29 -18.31 -8.26
CA ASP A 73 15.58 -18.75 -7.71
C ASP A 73 16.50 -17.55 -7.43
N ASP A 74 16.08 -16.72 -6.47
CA ASP A 74 16.90 -15.68 -5.87
C ASP A 74 16.63 -15.65 -4.35
N PRO A 75 17.46 -16.30 -3.52
CA PRO A 75 17.21 -16.41 -2.08
C PRO A 75 17.28 -15.07 -1.32
N LYS A 76 17.73 -13.99 -1.97
CA LYS A 76 17.78 -12.64 -1.38
C LYS A 76 16.62 -11.75 -1.82
N ALA A 77 15.84 -12.18 -2.80
CA ALA A 77 14.67 -11.45 -3.24
C ALA A 77 13.58 -11.49 -2.16
N ASN A 78 12.81 -10.40 -2.06
CA ASN A 78 11.57 -10.34 -1.31
C ASN A 78 10.42 -10.70 -2.27
N ALA A 79 9.49 -9.77 -2.53
CA ALA A 79 8.47 -9.90 -3.56
C ALA A 79 8.43 -8.65 -4.44
N PHE A 80 7.97 -8.84 -5.67
CA PHE A 80 7.87 -7.81 -6.70
C PHE A 80 6.64 -8.02 -7.58
N ALA A 81 5.99 -6.94 -8.04
CA ALA A 81 4.87 -6.99 -8.98
C ALA A 81 5.23 -6.51 -10.39
N SER A 82 4.64 -7.11 -11.43
CA SER A 82 4.78 -6.64 -12.83
C SER A 82 3.59 -7.07 -13.69
N ILE A 83 3.42 -6.44 -14.86
CA ILE A 83 2.58 -6.97 -15.94
C ILE A 83 3.47 -7.31 -17.13
N GLN A 84 3.35 -8.53 -17.63
CA GLN A 84 4.07 -8.99 -18.82
C GLN A 84 3.07 -9.58 -19.81
N ASP A 85 3.06 -9.06 -21.03
CA ASP A 85 2.15 -9.51 -22.10
C ASP A 85 0.66 -9.57 -21.69
N GLY A 86 0.22 -8.65 -20.83
CA GLY A 86 -1.15 -8.61 -20.31
C GLY A 86 -1.41 -9.52 -19.11
N GLU A 87 -0.43 -10.33 -18.69
CA GLU A 87 -0.50 -11.15 -17.48
C GLU A 87 0.07 -10.41 -16.26
N ARG A 88 -0.67 -10.42 -15.16
CA ARG A 88 -0.25 -9.86 -13.86
C ARG A 88 0.57 -10.89 -13.09
N LEU A 89 1.76 -10.50 -12.66
CA LEU A 89 2.71 -11.37 -11.97
C LEU A 89 3.10 -10.77 -10.62
N VAL A 90 3.01 -11.59 -9.58
CA VAL A 90 3.73 -11.37 -8.32
C VAL A 90 4.83 -12.43 -8.24
N VAL A 91 6.07 -12.00 -8.16
CA VAL A 91 7.23 -12.89 -8.05
C VAL A 91 7.82 -12.80 -6.65
N TYR A 92 8.29 -13.91 -6.09
CA TYR A 92 8.83 -13.95 -4.72
C TYR A 92 9.91 -15.04 -4.56
N SER A 93 10.71 -14.98 -3.49
CA SER A 93 11.63 -16.08 -3.12
C SER A 93 11.05 -16.98 -2.02
N GLU A 94 11.29 -18.29 -2.08
CA GLU A 94 10.82 -19.21 -1.04
C GLU A 94 11.31 -18.84 0.38
N PRO A 95 12.59 -18.47 0.61
CA PRO A 95 13.03 -18.03 1.93
C PRO A 95 12.22 -16.84 2.47
N PHE A 96 11.84 -15.89 1.61
CA PHE A 96 10.98 -14.78 2.00
C PHE A 96 9.56 -15.26 2.36
N MET A 97 9.00 -16.20 1.61
CA MET A 97 7.67 -16.75 1.91
C MET A 97 7.63 -17.55 3.21
N GLU A 98 8.69 -18.30 3.53
CA GLU A 98 8.80 -19.02 4.80
C GLU A 98 8.72 -18.07 6.00
N LEU A 99 9.41 -16.92 5.93
CA LEU A 99 9.38 -15.91 6.99
C LEU A 99 7.97 -15.35 7.23
N ILE A 100 7.15 -15.26 6.18
CA ILE A 100 5.80 -14.67 6.26
C ILE A 100 4.77 -15.70 6.71
N ALA A 101 4.80 -16.89 6.10
CA ALA A 101 3.78 -17.92 6.31
C ALA A 101 3.81 -18.48 7.74
N ASP A 102 4.99 -18.61 8.32
CA ASP A 102 5.13 -19.27 9.62
C ASP A 102 4.79 -18.33 10.79
N ARG A 103 4.69 -17.00 10.57
CA ARG A 103 4.34 -15.94 11.54
C ARG A 103 5.07 -16.01 12.90
N GLN A 104 6.11 -16.85 13.05
CA GLN A 104 6.61 -17.29 14.36
C GLN A 104 7.21 -16.17 15.21
N ASN A 105 7.64 -15.08 14.58
CA ASN A 105 8.22 -13.92 15.26
C ASN A 105 7.28 -12.72 15.36
N ARG A 106 6.00 -12.85 14.93
CA ARG A 106 5.09 -11.71 14.74
C ARG A 106 5.70 -10.59 13.89
N ASP A 107 6.64 -10.91 13.00
CA ASP A 107 7.20 -9.92 12.09
C ASP A 107 6.28 -9.77 10.87
N TRP A 108 5.43 -8.75 10.91
CA TRP A 108 4.51 -8.42 9.83
C TRP A 108 5.18 -7.72 8.65
N SER A 109 6.48 -7.41 8.72
CA SER A 109 7.17 -6.67 7.67
C SER A 109 7.04 -7.36 6.31
N GLY A 110 7.26 -8.68 6.26
CA GLY A 110 7.12 -9.44 5.02
C GLY A 110 5.67 -9.51 4.52
N MET A 111 4.69 -9.68 5.42
CA MET A 111 3.27 -9.61 5.07
C MET A 111 2.90 -8.25 4.48
N ALA A 112 3.39 -7.15 5.08
CA ALA A 112 3.18 -5.80 4.57
C ALA A 112 3.80 -5.59 3.18
N VAL A 113 5.02 -6.10 2.95
CA VAL A 113 5.65 -6.08 1.61
C VAL A 113 4.78 -6.83 0.61
N PHE A 114 4.37 -8.05 0.93
CA PHE A 114 3.61 -8.87 -0.01
C PHE A 114 2.22 -8.30 -0.30
N ALA A 115 1.54 -7.78 0.73
CA ALA A 115 0.27 -7.08 0.58
C ALA A 115 0.41 -5.81 -0.28
N HIS A 116 1.51 -5.05 -0.14
CA HIS A 116 1.80 -3.90 -0.99
C HIS A 116 1.89 -4.28 -2.48
N GLU A 117 2.64 -5.33 -2.81
CA GLU A 117 2.75 -5.81 -4.21
C GLU A 117 1.40 -6.29 -4.77
N ILE A 118 0.58 -6.98 -3.97
CA ILE A 118 -0.80 -7.34 -4.35
C ILE A 118 -1.68 -6.09 -4.50
N GLY A 119 -1.49 -5.09 -3.64
CA GLY A 119 -2.18 -3.80 -3.68
C GLY A 119 -2.00 -3.10 -5.02
N HIS A 120 -0.80 -3.15 -5.61
CA HIS A 120 -0.58 -2.62 -6.96
C HIS A 120 -1.48 -3.28 -8.02
N HIS A 121 -1.71 -4.59 -7.94
CA HIS A 121 -2.62 -5.24 -8.87
C HIS A 121 -4.08 -4.89 -8.58
N LEU A 122 -4.52 -4.96 -7.32
CA LEU A 122 -5.92 -4.74 -6.96
C LEU A 122 -6.36 -3.28 -7.20
N CYS A 123 -5.48 -2.32 -6.96
CA CYS A 123 -5.70 -0.90 -7.27
C CYS A 123 -5.50 -0.56 -8.77
N GLY A 124 -5.09 -1.53 -9.59
CA GLY A 124 -4.92 -1.33 -11.05
C GLY A 124 -3.69 -0.51 -11.43
N HIS A 125 -2.74 -0.32 -10.52
CA HIS A 125 -1.50 0.45 -10.72
C HIS A 125 -0.61 -0.11 -11.83
N THR A 126 -0.75 -1.40 -12.12
CA THR A 126 0.09 -2.07 -13.11
C THR A 126 -0.46 -1.97 -14.54
N LEU A 127 -1.65 -1.39 -14.76
CA LEU A 127 -2.37 -1.45 -16.04
C LEU A 127 -1.82 -0.57 -17.17
N ASP A 128 -1.06 0.49 -16.86
CA ASP A 128 -0.55 1.44 -17.87
C ASP A 128 0.97 1.34 -18.11
N ASN A 129 1.64 0.34 -17.53
CA ASN A 129 3.09 0.13 -17.61
C ASN A 129 3.96 1.31 -17.14
N VAL A 130 3.39 2.29 -16.45
CA VAL A 130 4.14 3.49 -16.01
C VAL A 130 4.99 3.22 -14.74
N GLY A 131 4.85 2.04 -14.13
CA GLY A 131 5.61 1.65 -12.94
C GLY A 131 5.16 2.42 -11.69
N SER A 132 6.04 2.45 -10.68
CA SER A 132 5.80 3.14 -9.41
C SER A 132 5.69 4.65 -9.61
N ARG A 133 4.66 5.22 -8.99
CA ARG A 133 4.48 6.67 -8.86
C ARG A 133 4.08 6.94 -7.41
N PRO A 134 4.44 8.10 -6.83
CA PRO A 134 4.14 8.39 -5.43
C PRO A 134 2.68 8.11 -5.00
N PRO A 135 1.63 8.48 -5.78
CA PRO A 135 0.25 8.12 -5.41
C PRO A 135 0.00 6.61 -5.31
N ARG A 136 0.55 5.86 -6.26
CA ARG A 136 0.37 4.39 -6.34
C ARG A 136 1.03 3.68 -5.19
N GLU A 137 2.22 4.15 -4.82
CA GLU A 137 2.95 3.65 -3.64
C GLU A 137 2.16 3.91 -2.36
N LEU A 138 1.63 5.13 -2.18
CA LEU A 138 0.83 5.46 -0.99
C LEU A 138 -0.50 4.70 -0.93
N GLU A 139 -1.13 4.46 -2.09
CA GLU A 139 -2.33 3.61 -2.19
C GLU A 139 -2.01 2.15 -1.83
N ALA A 140 -0.89 1.61 -2.31
CA ALA A 140 -0.44 0.26 -1.98
C ALA A 140 0.00 0.12 -0.50
N ASP A 141 0.65 1.15 0.07
CA ASP A 141 1.03 1.19 1.50
C ASP A 141 -0.20 1.23 2.41
N HIS A 142 -1.22 2.02 2.03
CA HIS A 142 -2.50 2.05 2.72
C HIS A 142 -3.17 0.68 2.69
N PHE A 143 -3.21 0.03 1.53
CA PHE A 143 -3.71 -1.33 1.42
C PHE A 143 -2.93 -2.31 2.30
N ALA A 144 -1.60 -2.24 2.30
CA ALA A 144 -0.76 -3.09 3.15
C ALA A 144 -1.06 -2.90 4.65
N GLY A 145 -1.17 -1.65 5.11
CA GLY A 145 -1.55 -1.36 6.49
C GLY A 145 -2.94 -1.86 6.86
N PHE A 146 -3.91 -1.74 5.94
CA PHE A 146 -5.26 -2.29 6.11
C PHE A 146 -5.23 -3.82 6.27
N ILE A 147 -4.51 -4.53 5.40
CA ILE A 147 -4.37 -5.98 5.47
C ILE A 147 -3.76 -6.42 6.80
N VAL A 148 -2.65 -5.81 7.23
CA VAL A 148 -2.01 -6.14 8.52
C VAL A 148 -2.99 -5.92 9.68
N GLY A 149 -3.73 -4.80 9.70
CA GLY A 149 -4.73 -4.53 10.72
C GLY A 149 -5.89 -5.53 10.73
N ARG A 150 -6.37 -5.96 9.55
CA ARG A 150 -7.43 -6.98 9.44
C ARG A 150 -6.98 -8.38 9.87
N LEU A 151 -5.69 -8.67 9.73
CA LEU A 151 -5.07 -9.91 10.21
C LEU A 151 -4.70 -9.86 11.71
N GLY A 152 -4.91 -8.74 12.39
CA GLY A 152 -4.69 -8.59 13.83
C GLY A 152 -3.29 -8.12 14.23
N GLY A 153 -2.48 -7.63 13.29
CA GLY A 153 -1.26 -6.89 13.60
C GLY A 153 -1.56 -5.54 14.24
N ASP A 154 -0.65 -5.03 15.07
CA ASP A 154 -0.79 -3.70 15.64
C ASP A 154 -0.28 -2.58 14.69
N LEU A 155 -0.31 -1.33 15.14
CA LEU A 155 0.10 -0.20 14.32
C LEU A 155 1.61 -0.20 14.04
N ASP A 156 2.43 -0.66 14.99
CA ASP A 156 3.88 -0.77 14.80
C ASP A 156 4.17 -1.83 13.74
N ASP A 157 3.51 -2.98 13.83
CA ASP A 157 3.55 -4.05 12.82
C ASP A 157 3.21 -3.57 11.41
N ALA A 158 2.15 -2.76 11.28
CA ALA A 158 1.72 -2.20 9.99
C ALA A 158 2.70 -1.16 9.41
N THR A 159 3.52 -0.51 10.24
CA THR A 159 4.34 0.64 9.84
C THR A 159 5.85 0.37 9.84
N ARG A 160 6.31 -0.67 10.54
CA ARG A 160 7.73 -1.00 10.79
C ARG A 160 8.57 -1.04 9.52
N VAL A 161 8.07 -1.68 8.46
CA VAL A 161 8.83 -1.83 7.21
C VAL A 161 8.98 -0.49 6.48
N PHE A 162 7.96 0.37 6.55
CA PHE A 162 7.95 1.69 5.93
C PHE A 162 8.81 2.70 6.70
N ALA A 163 8.89 2.56 8.02
CA ALA A 163 9.72 3.40 8.89
C ALA A 163 11.23 3.26 8.61
N ARG A 164 11.67 2.16 7.98
CA ARG A 164 13.08 1.91 7.65
C ARG A 164 13.50 2.49 6.30
N MET A 165 12.60 3.19 5.61
CA MET A 165 12.84 3.72 4.27
C MET A 165 13.57 5.06 4.30
N GLY A 166 14.18 5.41 3.17
CA GLY A 166 14.94 6.66 3.04
C GLY A 166 14.08 7.90 2.83
N THR A 167 14.75 8.96 2.36
CA THR A 167 14.17 10.29 2.07
C THR A 167 13.27 10.33 0.84
N GLY A 168 12.98 9.19 0.21
CA GLY A 168 12.18 9.11 -1.01
C GLY A 168 12.98 9.40 -2.30
N SER A 169 12.27 9.34 -3.42
CA SER A 169 12.71 9.61 -4.78
C SER A 169 11.55 10.14 -5.63
N ALA A 170 11.77 10.37 -6.92
CA ALA A 170 10.71 10.81 -7.83
C ALA A 170 9.56 9.78 -7.98
N THR A 171 9.85 8.48 -7.82
CA THR A 171 8.85 7.40 -7.99
C THR A 171 8.37 6.83 -6.67
N HIS A 172 9.15 6.95 -5.60
CA HIS A 172 8.86 6.38 -4.28
C HIS A 172 8.81 7.47 -3.20
N PRO A 173 7.73 7.60 -2.42
CA PRO A 173 7.62 8.62 -1.37
C PRO A 173 8.64 8.44 -0.23
N PRO A 174 8.96 9.51 0.53
CA PRO A 174 9.73 9.42 1.76
C PRO A 174 9.03 8.57 2.84
N SER A 175 9.82 7.99 3.73
CA SER A 175 9.32 7.13 4.82
C SER A 175 8.14 7.70 5.61
N ALA A 176 8.17 8.99 5.97
CA ALA A 176 7.11 9.62 6.75
C ALA A 176 5.72 9.53 6.09
N GLU A 177 5.66 9.73 4.77
CA GLU A 177 4.41 9.68 4.00
C GLU A 177 3.90 8.25 3.88
N ARG A 178 4.81 7.30 3.68
CA ARG A 178 4.50 5.87 3.61
C ARG A 178 3.98 5.33 4.94
N VAL A 179 4.62 5.71 6.05
CA VAL A 179 4.14 5.42 7.40
C VAL A 179 2.75 6.03 7.62
N ALA A 180 2.51 7.27 7.18
CA ALA A 180 1.20 7.90 7.31
C ALA A 180 0.11 7.14 6.52
N ALA A 181 0.41 6.73 5.29
CA ALA A 181 -0.50 5.95 4.45
C ALA A 181 -0.81 4.57 5.06
N ALA A 182 0.22 3.81 5.46
CA ALA A 182 0.04 2.51 6.12
C ALA A 182 -0.73 2.65 7.45
N SER A 183 -0.44 3.69 8.24
CA SER A 183 -1.16 3.97 9.49
C SER A 183 -2.65 4.25 9.24
N ALA A 184 -2.96 4.99 8.18
CA ALA A 184 -4.33 5.29 7.78
C ALA A 184 -5.07 4.02 7.32
N GLY A 185 -4.39 3.14 6.59
CA GLY A 185 -4.90 1.82 6.24
C GLY A 185 -5.23 0.96 7.45
N TRP A 186 -4.29 0.88 8.39
CA TRP A 186 -4.47 0.14 9.64
C TRP A 186 -5.64 0.70 10.46
N ARG A 187 -5.74 2.02 10.63
CA ARG A 187 -6.88 2.65 11.34
C ARG A 187 -8.21 2.42 10.64
N LYS A 188 -8.22 2.33 9.31
CA LYS A 188 -9.42 1.95 8.56
C LYS A 188 -9.85 0.52 8.87
N ALA A 189 -8.89 -0.41 9.03
CA ALA A 189 -9.15 -1.80 9.37
C ALA A 189 -9.60 -2.02 10.82
N THR A 190 -9.08 -1.23 11.75
CA THR A 190 -9.28 -1.42 13.20
C THR A 190 -10.21 -0.37 13.85
N GLY A 191 -10.70 0.57 13.05
CA GLY A 191 -11.56 1.66 13.49
C GLY A 191 -12.84 1.17 14.16
N LYS A 192 -13.31 1.92 15.16
CA LYS A 192 -14.53 1.59 15.90
C LYS A 192 -15.78 2.00 15.11
N ALA A 193 -16.87 1.26 15.27
CA ALA A 193 -18.17 1.65 14.73
C ALA A 193 -18.57 3.07 15.20
N GLY A 194 -19.22 3.82 14.31
CA GLY A 194 -19.68 5.19 14.57
C GLY A 194 -18.61 6.28 14.38
N GLU A 195 -17.50 5.98 13.71
CA GLU A 195 -16.52 6.97 13.26
C GLU A 195 -16.36 6.87 11.74
N ASP A 196 -16.62 7.98 11.03
CA ASP A 196 -16.32 8.08 9.61
C ASP A 196 -14.82 8.27 9.44
N ARG A 197 -14.19 7.48 8.57
CA ARG A 197 -12.78 7.63 8.20
C ARG A 197 -12.64 7.67 6.69
N LEU A 198 -12.28 8.84 6.19
CA LEU A 198 -12.06 9.13 4.78
C LEU A 198 -10.61 9.50 4.57
N ASN A 199 -9.91 8.72 3.76
CA ASN A 199 -8.54 9.07 3.36
C ASN A 199 -8.59 9.82 2.04
N VAL A 200 -7.75 10.84 1.92
CA VAL A 200 -7.69 11.72 0.75
C VAL A 200 -6.22 11.90 0.37
N LEU A 201 -5.92 11.90 -0.93
CA LEU A 201 -4.63 12.39 -1.43
C LEU A 201 -4.68 13.92 -1.51
N THR A 202 -3.62 14.59 -1.05
CA THR A 202 -3.47 16.06 -1.10
C THR A 202 -1.98 16.41 -1.22
N HIS A 203 -1.61 17.68 -1.14
CA HIS A 203 -0.21 18.10 -1.11
C HIS A 203 0.10 19.06 0.04
N ASN A 204 1.31 18.93 0.57
CA ASN A 204 1.90 19.89 1.49
C ASN A 204 3.01 20.67 0.77
N LEU A 205 3.12 21.97 1.05
CA LEU A 205 4.27 22.75 0.60
C LEU A 205 5.46 22.47 1.55
N LYS A 206 6.56 21.96 1.00
CA LYS A 206 7.81 21.69 1.70
C LYS A 206 8.98 22.24 0.89
N ASP A 207 9.74 23.15 1.49
CA ASP A 207 10.93 23.76 0.87
C ASP A 207 10.66 24.33 -0.54
N GLY A 208 9.49 24.96 -0.73
CA GLY A 208 9.06 25.54 -2.01
C GLY A 208 8.50 24.53 -3.02
N ASN A 209 8.47 23.23 -2.69
CA ASN A 209 7.93 22.18 -3.55
C ASN A 209 6.66 21.58 -2.94
N TYR A 210 5.67 21.27 -3.78
CA TYR A 210 4.50 20.51 -3.34
C TYR A 210 4.85 19.03 -3.28
N VAL A 211 4.66 18.41 -2.10
CA VAL A 211 4.85 16.98 -1.87
C VAL A 211 3.51 16.36 -1.57
N ARG A 212 3.17 15.29 -2.29
CA ARG A 212 1.88 14.63 -2.17
C ARG A 212 1.83 13.80 -0.90
N VAL A 213 0.74 13.87 -0.15
CA VAL A 213 0.56 13.19 1.13
C VAL A 213 -0.82 12.53 1.20
N VAL A 214 -0.94 11.44 1.97
CA VAL A 214 -2.22 10.89 2.40
C VAL A 214 -2.63 11.56 3.69
N VAL A 215 -3.86 12.07 3.73
CA VAL A 215 -4.46 12.64 4.94
C VAL A 215 -5.71 11.87 5.31
N GLU A 216 -5.91 11.68 6.60
CA GLU A 216 -7.10 11.04 7.13
C GLU A 216 -8.04 12.10 7.69
N PHE A 217 -9.26 12.15 7.19
CA PHE A 217 -10.37 12.87 7.78
C PHE A 217 -11.16 11.90 8.66
N SER A 218 -11.15 12.13 9.97
CA SER A 218 -11.89 11.35 10.97
C SER A 218 -13.09 12.16 11.49
N GLY A 219 -14.29 11.62 11.33
CA GLY A 219 -15.56 12.28 11.65
C GLY A 219 -16.35 11.56 12.73
N ARG A 220 -16.76 12.30 13.76
CA ARG A 220 -17.70 11.82 14.81
C ARG A 220 -18.56 12.99 15.29
N ASP A 221 -19.87 12.78 15.40
CA ASP A 221 -20.83 13.76 15.93
C ASP A 221 -20.68 15.15 15.28
N ARG A 222 -20.61 15.18 13.94
CA ARG A 222 -20.39 16.38 13.10
C ARG A 222 -19.06 17.10 13.31
N ARG A 223 -18.18 16.63 14.19
CA ARG A 223 -16.82 17.13 14.31
C ARG A 223 -15.89 16.27 13.45
N TRP A 224 -15.14 16.92 12.58
CA TRP A 224 -14.17 16.29 11.71
C TRP A 224 -12.77 16.78 12.02
N THR A 225 -11.81 15.87 12.01
CA THR A 225 -10.40 16.17 12.23
C THR A 225 -9.61 15.69 11.03
N GLU A 226 -8.83 16.58 10.43
CA GLU A 226 -7.79 16.23 9.49
C GLU A 226 -6.54 15.83 10.28
N VAL A 227 -6.09 14.60 10.07
CA VAL A 227 -4.91 14.02 10.70
C VAL A 227 -3.86 13.78 9.63
N GLN A 228 -2.67 14.31 9.87
CA GLN A 228 -1.49 14.08 9.03
C GLN A 228 -0.34 13.61 9.92
N HIS A 229 0.38 12.58 9.51
CA HIS A 229 1.54 12.04 10.26
C HIS A 229 1.23 11.77 11.75
N GLY A 230 0.00 11.34 12.07
CA GLY A 230 -0.45 11.08 13.45
C GLY A 230 -0.76 12.33 14.27
N GLN A 231 -0.66 13.53 13.69
CA GLN A 231 -0.98 14.80 14.35
C GLN A 231 -2.24 15.42 13.77
N THR A 232 -3.02 16.09 14.62
CA THR A 232 -4.14 16.91 14.18
C THR A 232 -3.62 18.14 13.44
N PHE A 233 -4.02 18.29 12.19
CA PHE A 233 -3.66 19.43 11.35
C PHE A 233 -4.76 20.49 11.34
N ALA A 234 -6.02 20.06 11.25
CA ALA A 234 -7.17 20.94 11.23
C ALA A 234 -8.42 20.27 11.79
N VAL A 235 -9.37 21.10 12.25
CA VAL A 235 -10.68 20.66 12.73
C VAL A 235 -11.75 21.38 11.92
N PHE A 236 -12.79 20.65 11.56
CA PHE A 236 -13.90 21.15 10.79
C PHE A 236 -15.22 20.74 11.44
N GLU A 237 -16.25 21.52 11.19
CA GLU A 237 -17.63 21.13 11.46
C GLU A 237 -18.27 20.62 10.17
N GLU A 238 -18.93 19.46 10.24
CA GLU A 238 -19.80 19.01 9.17
C GLU A 238 -21.08 19.85 9.18
N LEU A 239 -21.26 20.65 8.13
CA LEU A 239 -22.45 21.50 8.00
C LEU A 239 -23.54 20.82 7.18
N LYS A 240 -23.17 19.97 6.22
CA LYS A 240 -24.15 19.25 5.38
C LYS A 240 -23.55 18.00 4.72
N ARG A 241 -24.44 17.08 4.33
CA ARG A 241 -24.17 16.01 3.36
C ARG A 241 -25.08 16.17 2.14
N LYS A 242 -24.57 15.82 0.97
CA LYS A 242 -25.36 15.76 -0.26
C LYS A 242 -24.89 14.58 -1.10
N GLY A 243 -25.75 13.58 -1.28
CA GLY A 243 -25.36 12.33 -1.93
C GLY A 243 -24.21 11.67 -1.17
N ARG A 244 -23.12 11.36 -1.88
CA ARG A 244 -21.89 10.78 -1.30
C ARG A 244 -20.84 11.83 -0.88
N SER A 245 -21.22 13.10 -0.84
CA SER A 245 -20.33 14.20 -0.48
C SER A 245 -20.58 14.66 0.95
N VAL A 246 -19.50 14.80 1.71
CA VAL A 246 -19.49 15.45 3.04
C VAL A 246 -18.94 16.85 2.88
N PHE A 247 -19.62 17.86 3.45
CA PHE A 247 -19.19 19.25 3.40
C PHE A 247 -18.83 19.73 4.80
N LEU A 248 -17.55 20.02 4.95
CA LEU A 248 -16.88 20.43 6.16
C LEU A 248 -16.59 21.93 6.09
N PHE A 249 -16.67 22.62 7.21
CA PHE A 249 -16.39 24.05 7.31
C PHE A 249 -15.42 24.33 8.46
N ASP A 250 -14.43 25.16 8.17
CA ASP A 250 -13.55 25.76 9.15
C ASP A 250 -13.90 27.25 9.28
N GLU A 251 -14.47 27.61 10.43
CA GLU A 251 -14.91 28.97 10.72
C GLU A 251 -13.74 29.94 10.90
N GLY A 252 -12.63 29.51 11.50
CA GLY A 252 -11.46 30.35 11.72
C GLY A 252 -10.76 30.75 10.43
N ARG A 253 -10.85 29.90 9.39
CA ARG A 253 -10.24 30.15 8.08
C ARG A 253 -11.23 30.58 7.00
N SER A 254 -12.53 30.52 7.27
CA SER A 254 -13.58 30.74 6.26
C SER A 254 -13.38 29.85 5.03
N ILE A 255 -13.13 28.56 5.27
CA ILE A 255 -12.84 27.55 4.26
C ILE A 255 -13.85 26.42 4.35
N TRP A 256 -14.40 26.05 3.20
CA TRP A 256 -15.12 24.82 3.00
C TRP A 256 -14.20 23.74 2.45
N VAL A 257 -14.37 22.52 2.95
CA VAL A 257 -13.81 21.30 2.37
C VAL A 257 -14.98 20.39 1.96
N ARG A 258 -14.93 19.88 0.74
CA ARG A 258 -15.86 18.86 0.23
C ARG A 258 -15.10 17.57 0.03
N LEU A 259 -15.56 16.50 0.67
CA LEU A 259 -15.02 15.17 0.51
C LEU A 259 -16.03 14.33 -0.25
N ASP A 260 -15.70 13.96 -1.49
CA ASP A 260 -16.51 13.11 -2.34
C ASP A 260 -16.08 11.66 -2.13
N VAL A 261 -16.94 10.85 -1.50
CA VAL A 261 -16.66 9.44 -1.23
C VAL A 261 -17.01 8.63 -2.46
N ASP A 262 -16.00 8.06 -3.13
CA ASP A 262 -16.27 7.14 -4.23
C ASP A 262 -16.97 5.87 -3.75
N GLY A 263 -17.75 5.25 -4.65
CA GLY A 263 -18.43 3.98 -4.42
C GLY A 263 -17.51 2.77 -4.37
N SER A 264 -16.26 2.94 -4.77
CA SER A 264 -15.29 1.89 -5.07
C SER A 264 -14.40 1.52 -3.89
N GLY A 265 -14.48 2.24 -2.76
CA GLY A 265 -13.60 2.02 -1.62
C GLY A 265 -12.19 2.57 -1.82
N GLN A 266 -12.00 3.46 -2.80
CA GLN A 266 -10.76 4.20 -3.02
C GLN A 266 -10.68 5.40 -2.05
N PHE A 267 -9.58 6.17 -2.16
CA PHE A 267 -9.43 7.44 -1.47
C PHE A 267 -10.51 8.42 -1.93
N ALA A 268 -11.15 9.09 -0.97
CA ALA A 268 -12.11 10.14 -1.27
C ALA A 268 -11.42 11.28 -2.04
N THR A 269 -12.15 11.89 -2.98
CA THR A 269 -11.66 13.06 -3.69
C THR A 269 -12.00 14.32 -2.91
N GLY A 270 -10.97 15.09 -2.55
CA GLY A 270 -11.11 16.30 -1.78
C GLY A 270 -11.10 17.56 -2.63
N PHE A 271 -11.94 18.53 -2.25
CA PHE A 271 -11.96 19.88 -2.81
C PHE A 271 -12.06 20.92 -1.70
N TRP A 272 -11.60 22.14 -1.96
CA TRP A 272 -11.76 23.26 -1.06
C TRP A 272 -12.27 24.51 -1.78
N ALA A 273 -12.93 25.39 -1.05
CA ALA A 273 -13.38 26.70 -1.52
C ALA A 273 -13.41 27.70 -0.35
N ARG A 274 -13.29 28.99 -0.63
CA ARG A 274 -13.58 30.05 0.38
C ARG A 274 -15.09 30.16 0.57
N GLY A 275 -15.53 30.75 1.68
CA GLY A 275 -16.93 31.06 1.89
C GLY A 275 -17.23 31.40 3.33
N ASP A 276 -18.47 31.78 3.60
CA ASP A 276 -18.99 31.91 4.95
C ASP A 276 -19.63 30.59 5.42
N ARG A 277 -20.11 30.57 6.65
CA ARG A 277 -20.73 29.39 7.26
C ARG A 277 -21.97 28.89 6.52
N GLN A 278 -22.68 29.76 5.79
CA GLN A 278 -23.90 29.41 5.07
C GLN A 278 -23.58 28.82 3.70
N LYS A 279 -22.53 29.34 3.04
CA LYS A 279 -22.26 29.01 1.64
C LYS A 279 -20.79 29.09 1.25
N ALA A 280 -20.36 28.06 0.51
CA ALA A 280 -19.11 28.07 -0.24
C ALA A 280 -19.23 28.97 -1.48
N THR A 281 -18.17 29.73 -1.74
CA THR A 281 -17.98 30.59 -2.91
C THR A 281 -17.05 29.88 -3.90
N PRO A 282 -17.58 29.35 -5.02
CA PRO A 282 -16.76 28.71 -6.05
C PRO A 282 -15.74 29.70 -6.68
N PRO A 283 -14.70 29.20 -7.38
CA PRO A 283 -14.51 27.81 -7.80
C PRO A 283 -14.07 26.88 -6.66
N TRP A 284 -14.47 25.62 -6.76
CA TRP A 284 -13.92 24.55 -5.91
C TRP A 284 -12.58 24.13 -6.51
N SER A 285 -11.52 24.26 -5.71
CA SER A 285 -10.18 23.82 -6.07
C SER A 285 -9.96 22.41 -5.54
N PRO A 286 -9.42 21.47 -6.33
CA PRO A 286 -9.09 20.15 -5.81
C PRO A 286 -8.01 20.27 -4.72
N LEU A 287 -8.12 19.46 -3.66
CA LEU A 287 -7.03 19.29 -2.68
C LEU A 287 -5.83 18.59 -3.34
N ASP A 288 -6.11 17.76 -4.34
CA ASP A 288 -5.12 17.13 -5.22
C ASP A 288 -5.24 17.67 -6.66
N PRO A 289 -4.66 18.83 -7.01
CA PRO A 289 -4.67 19.32 -8.38
C PRO A 289 -3.81 18.43 -9.27
N VAL A 290 -4.42 17.40 -9.87
CA VAL A 290 -3.82 16.36 -10.73
C VAL A 290 -3.19 16.90 -12.04
N ALA A 291 -2.86 18.18 -12.15
CA ALA A 291 -2.19 18.76 -13.34
C ALA A 291 -0.69 18.40 -13.47
N TRP A 292 -0.23 17.32 -12.82
CA TRP A 292 1.15 16.80 -12.84
C TRP A 292 1.17 15.31 -13.20
N ARG A 293 0.38 14.88 -14.21
CA ARG A 293 0.37 13.50 -14.73
C ARG A 293 1.50 13.22 -15.69
#